data_AF-A0A7M7HBW3-F1
#
_entry.id   AF-A0A7M7HBW3-F1
#
_cell.length_a   1.000
_cell.length_b   1.000
_cell.length_c   1.000
_cell.angle_alpha   90.00
_cell.angle_beta   90.00
_cell.angle_gamma   90.00
#
_symmetry.space_group_name_H-M   'P 1'
#
loop_
_entity.id
_entity.type
_entity.pdbx_description
1 polymer ?
#
loop_
_entity_poly.entity_id
_entity_poly.type
_entity_poly.pdbx_seq_one_letter_code
_entity_poly.pdbx_strand_id
1 'polypeptide(L)'
;MDIRMGALGCLTPRLLKSSHTMTRMVLLLLLVCVMGGAGSVSITVGTYNIWNVMFNWDVRKHHIAEMIRAANLDVIGFQEVRADEDPSLPNRRRRTQVDELQELLLPEYKWSTFQLGHDMHSPKDGALQEWQHEGLALLSRHPILKSQKQDLSHHSRTDKIKRKVLHVTLMVRGYEVVVSVVHFSYDKWQQCNNVAEIMEYIRDAKPNYSILLGDFNTYNDYEGPLEGLHLGYFSSQNKCPKYAKSKNPTVESELTAYDDAWKVMHYGENGFTFSNMPSPGFVSRPDRILASNRYFKVSSAELDGYGNIYAKKYQRYITSARRKAIIEAGRRTYYRESGGDCLHDCGPSGSCQCGVCVRGGDGHSCSVPDCEACSADLYRLYCIVRIVFGAFTLQLFVGLIQTVLAVTQGGSVHRHKSLARFCQLPLSVTPPSWRHVRHLHLASWVRTVLSSCRNLALVNLSISLLGMFSLVVLSQSWFEEPLRLLESSLPEEFNPSDHLMVIAELQFI
;
A
#
# COMPACT_ATOMS: atom_id res chain seq x y z
N MET A 1 24.34 76.36 -12.78
CA MET A 1 23.88 77.73 -13.05
C MET A 1 22.39 77.66 -13.35
N ASP A 2 21.64 78.40 -12.53
CA ASP A 2 20.32 79.01 -12.72
C ASP A 2 19.22 78.35 -13.57
N ILE A 3 18.23 77.85 -12.83
CA ILE A 3 16.82 78.30 -12.77
C ILE A 3 16.19 78.98 -14.01
N ARG A 4 15.04 78.42 -14.42
CA ARG A 4 13.73 79.01 -14.86
C ARG A 4 13.27 78.39 -16.18
N MET A 5 12.00 78.24 -16.52
CA MET A 5 10.66 78.25 -15.90
C MET A 5 9.71 77.84 -17.05
N GLY A 6 8.50 77.37 -16.74
CA GLY A 6 7.36 77.34 -17.68
C GLY A 6 6.62 76.00 -17.67
N ALA A 7 5.79 75.67 -16.68
CA ALA A 7 4.44 76.20 -16.42
C ALA A 7 3.42 75.85 -17.52
N LEU A 8 2.44 74.99 -17.20
CA LEU A 8 0.99 75.26 -17.17
C LEU A 8 0.19 73.96 -17.36
N GLY A 9 -0.76 73.69 -16.45
CA GLY A 9 -1.75 72.63 -16.61
C GLY A 9 -2.44 72.22 -15.32
N CYS A 10 -3.42 73.02 -14.90
CA CYS A 10 -4.31 72.81 -13.74
C CYS A 10 -5.06 71.47 -13.78
N LEU A 11 -5.22 70.78 -12.64
CA LEU A 11 -6.37 69.92 -12.30
C LEU A 11 -6.43 69.58 -10.79
N THR A 12 -7.23 70.37 -10.06
CA THR A 12 -8.13 70.05 -8.91
C THR A 12 -7.66 69.34 -7.62
N PRO A 13 -8.23 69.70 -6.45
CA PRO A 13 -7.87 69.14 -5.14
C PRO A 13 -8.64 67.85 -4.85
N ARG A 14 -8.00 66.68 -4.99
CA ARG A 14 -8.59 65.39 -4.58
C ARG A 14 -7.68 64.43 -3.81
N LEU A 15 -6.47 64.84 -3.44
CA LEU A 15 -5.46 63.91 -2.91
C LEU A 15 -5.26 63.91 -1.39
N LEU A 16 -5.98 64.72 -0.61
CA LEU A 16 -5.78 64.80 0.86
C LEU A 16 -6.77 63.99 1.71
N LYS A 17 -7.78 63.33 1.12
CA LYS A 17 -8.67 62.41 1.85
C LYS A 17 -8.24 60.93 1.79
N SER A 18 -7.28 60.57 0.93
CA SER A 18 -6.85 59.18 0.73
C SER A 18 -5.80 58.69 1.74
N SER A 19 -5.09 59.59 2.42
CA SER A 19 -4.00 59.22 3.34
C SER A 19 -4.54 58.54 4.60
N HIS A 20 -5.56 59.10 5.25
CA HIS A 20 -6.10 58.53 6.49
C HIS A 20 -6.83 57.19 6.30
N THR A 21 -7.50 56.98 5.16
CA THR A 21 -8.12 55.69 4.82
C THR A 21 -7.07 54.63 4.51
N MET A 22 -6.01 55.00 3.80
CA MET A 22 -4.93 54.05 3.47
C MET A 22 -4.12 53.67 4.70
N THR A 23 -3.80 54.61 5.60
CA THR A 23 -3.12 54.31 6.87
C THR A 23 -4.00 53.47 7.80
N ARG A 24 -5.32 53.74 7.86
CA ARG A 24 -6.25 52.90 8.62
C ARG A 24 -6.41 51.51 8.04
N MET A 25 -6.40 51.37 6.71
CA MET A 25 -6.52 50.08 6.04
C MET A 25 -5.24 49.25 6.18
N VAL A 26 -4.06 49.88 6.14
CA VAL A 26 -2.77 49.24 6.44
C VAL A 26 -2.68 48.88 7.92
N LEU A 27 -3.14 49.73 8.84
CA LEU A 27 -3.23 49.37 10.26
C LEU A 27 -4.25 48.24 10.51
N LEU A 28 -5.39 48.23 9.80
CA LEU A 28 -6.37 47.14 9.89
C LEU A 28 -5.82 45.84 9.31
N LEU A 29 -5.08 45.89 8.20
CA LEU A 29 -4.41 44.71 7.61
C LEU A 29 -3.30 44.21 8.52
N LEU A 30 -2.53 45.10 9.16
CA LEU A 30 -1.53 44.74 10.17
C LEU A 30 -2.20 44.21 11.45
N LEU A 31 -3.32 44.78 11.90
CA LEU A 31 -4.11 44.23 13.01
C LEU A 31 -4.81 42.93 12.66
N VAL A 32 -5.21 42.70 11.40
CA VAL A 32 -5.77 41.41 10.92
C VAL A 32 -4.66 40.39 10.67
N CYS A 33 -3.41 40.81 10.42
CA CYS A 33 -2.24 39.93 10.43
C CYS A 33 -1.70 39.63 11.84
N VAL A 34 -1.89 40.55 12.81
CA VAL A 34 -1.49 40.37 14.23
C VAL A 34 -2.61 39.70 15.04
N MET A 35 -3.87 39.89 14.67
CA MET A 35 -5.05 39.18 15.19
C MET A 35 -5.53 38.06 14.26
N GLY A 36 -4.77 37.76 13.20
CA GLY A 36 -4.85 36.50 12.49
C GLY A 36 -4.51 35.45 13.54
N GLY A 37 -5.54 34.79 14.04
CA GLY A 37 -5.57 34.25 15.38
C GLY A 37 -4.31 33.48 15.73
N ALA A 38 -3.98 33.48 17.02
CA ALA A 38 -3.25 32.38 17.63
C ALA A 38 -4.07 31.10 17.36
N GLY A 39 -3.93 30.56 16.14
CA GLY A 39 -4.51 29.31 15.74
C GLY A 39 -3.86 28.30 16.65
N SER A 40 -4.68 27.67 17.47
CA SER A 40 -4.40 26.42 18.14
C SER A 40 -3.37 25.62 17.34
N VAL A 41 -2.15 25.48 17.87
CA VAL A 41 -1.16 24.60 17.26
C VAL A 41 -1.69 23.18 17.43
N SER A 42 -1.75 22.40 16.35
CA SER A 42 -2.17 21.01 16.36
C SER A 42 -1.20 20.12 15.60
N ILE A 43 -1.26 18.82 15.92
CA ILE A 43 -0.58 17.73 15.22
C ILE A 43 -1.61 16.66 14.87
N THR A 44 -1.62 16.22 13.61
CA THR A 44 -2.46 15.10 13.16
C THR A 44 -1.62 13.83 13.15
N VAL A 45 -1.99 12.85 13.96
CA VAL A 45 -1.26 11.60 14.09
C VAL A 45 -2.11 10.41 13.64
N GLY A 46 -1.46 9.38 13.11
CA GLY A 46 -2.11 8.13 12.76
C GLY A 46 -1.38 6.91 13.28
N THR A 47 -2.10 5.79 13.36
CA THR A 47 -1.47 4.48 13.51
C THR A 47 -2.15 3.41 12.70
N TYR A 48 -1.37 2.45 12.21
CA TYR A 48 -1.88 1.41 11.34
C TYR A 48 -1.03 0.14 11.38
N ASN A 49 -1.63 -0.98 11.77
CA ASN A 49 -1.07 -2.30 11.51
C ASN A 49 -1.26 -2.61 10.03
N ILE A 50 -0.15 -2.71 9.28
CA ILE A 50 -0.19 -2.86 7.82
C ILE A 50 -0.26 -4.33 7.38
N TRP A 51 -0.45 -5.26 8.31
CA TRP A 51 -0.65 -6.68 8.02
C TRP A 51 0.45 -7.25 7.12
N ASN A 52 1.70 -6.89 7.44
CA ASN A 52 2.91 -7.37 6.79
C ASN A 52 2.82 -7.39 5.24
N VAL A 53 3.25 -8.48 4.60
CA VAL A 53 3.16 -8.70 3.14
C VAL A 53 1.93 -9.50 2.73
N MET A 54 0.98 -9.75 3.65
CA MET A 54 -0.29 -10.42 3.33
C MET A 54 -0.94 -9.73 2.14
N PHE A 55 -1.42 -10.54 1.19
CA PHE A 55 -2.27 -10.16 0.07
C PHE A 55 -1.88 -8.87 -0.67
N ASN A 56 -1.25 -9.00 -1.83
CA ASN A 56 -1.07 -7.92 -2.80
C ASN A 56 -0.42 -6.64 -2.22
N TRP A 57 0.64 -6.75 -1.41
CA TRP A 57 1.36 -5.58 -0.85
C TRP A 57 1.65 -4.49 -1.89
N ASP A 58 2.10 -4.88 -3.08
CA ASP A 58 2.37 -3.96 -4.20
C ASP A 58 1.17 -3.14 -4.65
N VAL A 59 -0.04 -3.61 -4.38
CA VAL A 59 -1.29 -2.88 -4.61
C VAL A 59 -1.68 -2.09 -3.36
N ARG A 60 -1.64 -2.73 -2.19
CA ARG A 60 -2.06 -2.12 -0.90
C ARG A 60 -1.28 -0.85 -0.59
N LYS A 61 0.04 -0.83 -0.80
CA LYS A 61 0.91 0.32 -0.48
C LYS A 61 0.46 1.64 -1.14
N HIS A 62 -0.09 1.56 -2.36
CA HIS A 62 -0.63 2.73 -3.03
C HIS A 62 -1.88 3.28 -2.34
N HIS A 63 -2.78 2.40 -1.89
CA HIS A 63 -3.97 2.82 -1.15
C HIS A 63 -3.61 3.40 0.22
N ILE A 64 -2.67 2.78 0.92
CA ILE A 64 -2.17 3.27 2.21
C ILE A 64 -1.58 4.68 2.05
N ALA A 65 -0.79 4.93 1.01
CA ALA A 65 -0.27 6.26 0.70
C ALA A 65 -1.38 7.28 0.39
N GLU A 66 -2.47 6.87 -0.27
CA GLU A 66 -3.63 7.73 -0.49
C GLU A 66 -4.36 8.07 0.81
N MET A 67 -4.58 7.09 1.69
CA MET A 67 -5.20 7.28 3.00
C MET A 67 -4.40 8.29 3.84
N ILE A 68 -3.07 8.12 3.90
CA ILE A 68 -2.17 9.03 4.63
C ILE A 68 -2.26 10.47 4.08
N ARG A 69 -2.32 10.64 2.76
CA ARG A 69 -2.49 11.96 2.13
C ARG A 69 -3.86 12.56 2.41
N ALA A 70 -4.92 11.76 2.29
CA ALA A 70 -6.29 12.20 2.49
C ALA A 70 -6.53 12.64 3.94
N ALA A 71 -6.00 11.89 4.91
CA ALA A 71 -6.04 12.22 6.32
C ALA A 71 -5.07 13.35 6.72
N ASN A 72 -4.23 13.83 5.79
CA ASN A 72 -3.28 14.91 6.01
C ASN A 72 -2.38 14.71 7.25
N LEU A 73 -1.93 13.48 7.51
CA LEU A 73 -1.20 13.14 8.73
C LEU A 73 0.14 13.87 8.82
N ASP A 74 0.49 14.40 9.99
CA ASP A 74 1.83 14.91 10.26
C ASP A 74 2.80 13.77 10.57
N VAL A 75 2.31 12.74 11.27
CA VAL A 75 3.07 11.58 11.74
C VAL A 75 2.21 10.33 11.69
N ILE A 76 2.77 9.19 11.31
CA ILE A 76 2.10 7.89 11.39
C ILE A 76 3.06 6.80 11.88
N GLY A 77 2.62 5.99 12.83
CA GLY A 77 3.32 4.80 13.30
C GLY A 77 2.71 3.51 12.78
N PHE A 78 3.57 2.57 12.37
CA PHE A 78 3.18 1.31 11.73
C PHE A 78 3.63 0.09 12.54
N GLN A 79 2.78 -0.93 12.54
CA GLN A 79 3.07 -2.28 13.07
C GLN A 79 3.12 -3.30 11.94
N GLU A 80 3.75 -4.45 12.21
CA GLU A 80 3.96 -5.53 11.25
C GLU A 80 4.70 -5.10 9.98
N VAL A 81 5.64 -4.16 10.11
CA VAL A 81 6.41 -3.66 8.97
C VAL A 81 7.46 -4.68 8.59
N ARG A 82 7.40 -5.18 7.37
CA ARG A 82 8.41 -6.11 6.85
C ARG A 82 9.62 -5.40 6.27
N ALA A 83 10.75 -6.10 6.35
CA ALA A 83 12.01 -5.70 5.78
C ALA A 83 12.80 -6.91 5.28
N ASP A 84 13.69 -6.68 4.33
CA ASP A 84 14.71 -7.63 3.88
C ASP A 84 16.05 -6.93 3.67
N GLU A 85 17.12 -7.71 3.60
CA GLU A 85 18.41 -7.18 3.16
C GLU A 85 18.35 -6.91 1.66
N ASP A 86 18.63 -5.67 1.26
CA ASP A 86 18.75 -5.34 -0.15
C ASP A 86 20.22 -5.53 -0.59
N PRO A 87 20.53 -6.57 -1.39
CA PRO A 87 21.90 -6.80 -1.86
C PRO A 87 22.38 -5.72 -2.83
N SER A 88 21.49 -4.89 -3.38
CA SER A 88 21.79 -3.80 -4.30
C SER A 88 22.10 -2.47 -3.60
N LEU A 89 21.76 -2.32 -2.31
CA LEU A 89 22.00 -1.08 -1.56
C LEU A 89 23.40 -1.05 -0.89
N PRO A 90 24.05 0.13 -0.82
CA PRO A 90 25.30 0.29 -0.07
C PRO A 90 25.13 -0.18 1.39
N ASN A 91 26.16 -0.87 1.91
CA ASN A 91 26.18 -1.43 3.26
C ASN A 91 25.09 -2.48 3.55
N ARG A 92 24.45 -3.06 2.53
CA ARG A 92 23.33 -4.00 2.69
C ARG A 92 22.23 -3.41 3.56
N ARG A 93 21.92 -2.13 3.34
CA ARG A 93 20.81 -1.47 4.03
C ARG A 93 19.54 -2.29 3.78
N ARG A 94 18.71 -2.42 4.82
CA ARG A 94 17.42 -3.10 4.68
C ARG A 94 16.49 -2.25 3.82
N ARG A 95 15.85 -2.86 2.83
CA ARG A 95 14.64 -2.32 2.20
C ARG A 95 13.48 -2.64 3.13
N THR A 96 12.62 -1.66 3.36
CA THR A 96 11.49 -1.79 4.27
C THR A 96 10.21 -1.35 3.58
N GLN A 97 9.06 -1.87 4.03
CA GLN A 97 7.77 -1.41 3.55
C GLN A 97 7.56 0.09 3.81
N VAL A 98 8.17 0.65 4.87
CA VAL A 98 8.11 2.10 5.14
C VAL A 98 8.95 2.92 4.16
N ASP A 99 10.06 2.39 3.63
CA ASP A 99 10.83 3.05 2.56
C ASP A 99 9.97 3.16 1.28
N GLU A 100 9.23 2.09 0.91
CA GLU A 100 8.34 2.13 -0.25
C GLU A 100 7.18 3.12 -0.09
N LEU A 101 6.58 3.17 1.10
CA LEU A 101 5.55 4.16 1.41
C LEU A 101 6.12 5.57 1.37
N GLN A 102 7.33 5.76 1.91
CA GLN A 102 8.02 7.04 1.89
C GLN A 102 8.25 7.53 0.46
N GLU A 103 8.78 6.69 -0.43
CA GLU A 103 8.98 7.03 -1.85
C GLU A 103 7.68 7.51 -2.51
N LEU A 104 6.56 6.84 -2.21
CA LEU A 104 5.25 7.23 -2.72
C LEU A 104 4.72 8.53 -2.13
N LEU A 105 5.25 8.99 -0.99
CA LEU A 105 4.78 10.13 -0.18
C LEU A 105 5.76 11.32 -0.18
N LEU A 106 6.89 11.21 -0.88
CA LEU A 106 7.78 12.34 -1.10
C LEU A 106 7.12 13.39 -2.03
N PRO A 107 7.45 14.68 -1.84
CA PRO A 107 8.42 15.23 -0.90
C PRO A 107 7.87 15.54 0.51
N GLU A 108 6.60 15.27 0.81
CA GLU A 108 5.99 15.69 2.08
C GLU A 108 6.56 14.94 3.30
N TYR A 109 6.74 13.63 3.18
CA TYR A 109 7.18 12.76 4.28
C TYR A 109 8.66 12.39 4.16
N LYS A 110 9.54 13.31 4.56
CA LYS A 110 11.00 13.16 4.39
C LYS A 110 11.67 12.33 5.47
N TRP A 111 11.01 12.13 6.60
CA TRP A 111 11.62 11.52 7.77
C TRP A 111 10.96 10.18 8.06
N SER A 112 11.77 9.14 8.15
CA SER A 112 11.33 7.79 8.47
C SER A 112 12.32 7.12 9.43
N THR A 113 11.82 6.19 10.22
CA THR A 113 12.65 5.30 11.04
C THR A 113 11.99 3.93 11.11
N PHE A 114 12.82 2.88 11.08
CA PHE A 114 12.40 1.50 11.23
C PHE A 114 13.21 0.83 12.33
N GLN A 115 12.53 0.09 13.19
CA GLN A 115 13.14 -0.70 14.25
C GLN A 115 12.79 -2.17 14.07
N LEU A 116 13.82 -2.97 13.80
CA LEU A 116 13.73 -4.43 13.74
C LEU A 116 13.19 -4.99 15.05
N GLY A 117 12.09 -5.73 14.97
CA GLY A 117 11.48 -6.50 16.05
C GLY A 117 12.09 -7.90 16.13
N HIS A 118 11.80 -8.72 15.14
CA HIS A 118 12.17 -10.12 15.09
C HIS A 118 12.34 -10.62 13.65
N ASP A 119 12.97 -11.77 13.52
CA ASP A 119 13.11 -12.47 12.24
C ASP A 119 11.88 -13.34 11.99
N MET A 120 11.49 -13.43 10.72
CA MET A 120 10.36 -14.21 10.25
C MET A 120 10.86 -15.47 9.57
N HIS A 121 10.30 -16.60 9.98
CA HIS A 121 10.59 -17.88 9.37
C HIS A 121 9.62 -18.15 8.23
N SER A 122 10.10 -18.78 7.16
CA SER A 122 9.24 -19.25 6.06
C SER A 122 8.03 -19.99 6.61
N PRO A 123 6.79 -19.65 6.19
CA PRO A 123 5.63 -20.48 6.46
C PRO A 123 5.90 -21.91 6.02
N LYS A 124 5.25 -22.89 6.64
CA LYS A 124 5.42 -24.32 6.29
C LYS A 124 5.27 -24.60 4.79
N ASP A 125 4.44 -23.82 4.11
CA ASP A 125 4.12 -23.94 2.68
C ASP A 125 4.45 -22.66 1.86
N GLY A 126 5.12 -21.68 2.47
CA GLY A 126 5.40 -20.37 1.87
C GLY A 126 6.88 -20.16 1.56
N ALA A 127 7.18 -19.46 0.47
CA ALA A 127 8.53 -19.04 0.14
C ALA A 127 8.80 -17.63 0.69
N LEU A 128 9.30 -17.52 1.93
CA LEU A 128 9.94 -16.27 2.36
C LEU A 128 11.39 -16.23 1.83
N GLN A 129 11.52 -15.96 0.53
CA GLN A 129 12.82 -15.56 -0.04
C GLN A 129 13.11 -14.08 0.23
N GLU A 130 12.07 -13.26 0.40
CA GLU A 130 12.10 -11.83 0.69
C GLU A 130 11.30 -11.53 1.97
N TRP A 131 11.41 -10.31 2.51
CA TRP A 131 10.64 -9.84 3.68
C TRP A 131 10.82 -10.65 4.98
N GLN A 132 12.06 -11.07 5.23
CA GLN A 132 12.45 -11.98 6.32
C GLN A 132 12.49 -11.35 7.73
N HIS A 133 12.24 -10.06 7.83
CA HIS A 133 12.26 -9.35 9.10
C HIS A 133 10.94 -8.63 9.33
N GLU A 134 10.53 -8.52 10.59
CA GLU A 134 9.37 -7.73 11.00
C GLU A 134 9.74 -6.74 12.11
N GLY A 135 9.13 -5.55 12.08
CA GLY A 135 9.39 -4.51 13.05
C GLY A 135 8.32 -3.42 13.10
N LEU A 136 8.69 -2.34 13.79
CA LEU A 136 7.89 -1.13 13.92
C LEU A 136 8.51 -0.03 13.08
N ALA A 137 7.68 0.85 12.52
CA ALA A 137 8.17 2.01 11.81
C ALA A 137 7.39 3.28 12.16
N LEU A 138 7.98 4.42 11.83
CA LEU A 138 7.33 5.70 11.89
C LEU A 138 7.71 6.52 10.64
N LEU A 139 6.72 7.19 10.07
CA LEU A 139 6.88 8.13 8.96
C LEU A 139 6.37 9.51 9.40
N SER A 140 7.10 10.57 9.04
CA SER A 140 6.87 11.92 9.55
C SER A 140 7.18 13.00 8.51
N ARG A 141 6.36 14.06 8.52
CA ARG A 141 6.65 15.33 7.85
C ARG A 141 7.66 16.18 8.63
N HIS A 142 7.73 15.95 9.94
CA HIS A 142 8.58 16.68 10.88
C HIS A 142 9.93 15.98 11.12
N PRO A 143 11.02 16.75 11.36
CA PRO A 143 12.33 16.18 11.65
C PRO A 143 12.34 15.21 12.83
N ILE A 144 12.97 14.06 12.63
CA ILE A 144 13.29 13.10 13.69
C ILE A 144 14.57 13.58 14.38
N LEU A 145 14.47 13.95 15.65
CA LEU A 145 15.60 14.35 16.49
C LEU A 145 16.30 13.13 17.09
N LYS A 146 15.51 12.15 17.50
CA LYS A 146 16.00 10.94 18.17
C LYS A 146 15.08 9.76 17.88
N SER A 147 15.67 8.59 17.66
CA SER A 147 14.96 7.31 17.53
C SER A 147 15.59 6.32 18.50
N GLN A 148 14.77 5.69 19.34
CA GLN A 148 15.20 4.76 20.38
C GLN A 148 14.28 3.55 20.42
N LYS A 149 14.87 2.39 20.69
CA LYS A 149 14.12 1.17 20.97
C LYS A 149 14.08 0.90 22.47
N GLN A 150 12.96 0.38 22.93
CA GLN A 150 12.83 -0.29 24.23
C GLN A 150 12.55 -1.77 23.95
N ASP A 151 13.47 -2.65 24.32
CA ASP A 151 13.24 -4.09 24.30
C ASP A 151 12.39 -4.45 25.55
N LEU A 152 11.24 -5.09 25.36
CA LEU A 152 10.34 -5.46 26.47
C LEU A 152 10.64 -6.86 26.98
N SER A 153 10.40 -7.08 28.27
CA SER A 153 10.52 -8.41 28.88
C SER A 153 9.57 -9.42 28.21
N HIS A 154 10.01 -10.68 28.12
CA HIS A 154 9.25 -11.75 27.51
C HIS A 154 9.06 -12.91 28.49
N HIS A 155 7.82 -13.11 28.90
CA HIS A 155 7.38 -14.10 29.88
C HIS A 155 6.21 -14.95 29.36
N SER A 156 5.61 -14.61 28.21
CA SER A 156 4.54 -15.41 27.62
C SER A 156 5.02 -16.80 27.20
N ARG A 157 4.11 -17.77 27.32
CA ARG A 157 4.30 -19.14 26.80
C ARG A 157 3.61 -19.34 25.46
N THR A 158 2.65 -18.49 25.13
CA THR A 158 1.79 -18.60 23.94
C THR A 158 2.31 -17.70 22.83
N ASP A 159 2.50 -16.41 23.13
CA ASP A 159 3.18 -15.50 22.24
C ASP A 159 4.68 -15.77 22.32
N LYS A 160 5.30 -16.08 21.20
CA LYS A 160 6.76 -16.32 21.08
C LYS A 160 7.51 -15.07 20.65
N ILE A 161 6.80 -14.01 20.28
CA ILE A 161 7.37 -12.78 19.75
C ILE A 161 7.87 -11.93 20.91
N LYS A 162 9.14 -11.53 20.84
CA LYS A 162 9.73 -10.55 21.75
C LYS A 162 9.32 -9.15 21.30
N ARG A 163 8.35 -8.56 22.02
CA ARG A 163 7.80 -7.24 21.71
C ARG A 163 8.81 -6.13 22.02
N LYS A 164 8.68 -5.03 21.30
CA LYS A 164 9.52 -3.83 21.44
C LYS A 164 8.65 -2.59 21.32
N VAL A 165 9.18 -1.46 21.75
CA VAL A 165 8.60 -0.14 21.54
C VAL A 165 9.59 0.72 20.78
N LEU A 166 9.08 1.48 19.82
CA LEU A 166 9.84 2.47 19.08
C LEU A 166 9.47 3.86 19.58
N HIS A 167 10.38 4.50 20.32
CA HIS A 167 10.24 5.88 20.79
C HIS A 167 10.95 6.83 19.83
N VAL A 168 10.22 7.80 19.30
CA VAL A 168 10.74 8.79 18.34
C VAL A 168 10.46 10.19 18.86
N THR A 169 11.51 10.98 19.03
CA THR A 169 11.41 12.40 19.37
C THR A 169 11.38 13.20 18.07
N LEU A 170 10.33 14.00 17.88
CA LEU A 170 10.08 14.82 16.70
C LEU A 170 10.11 16.30 17.06
N MET A 171 10.57 17.15 16.13
CA MET A 171 10.44 18.61 16.25
C MET A 171 9.18 19.08 15.50
N VAL A 172 8.09 19.29 16.24
CA VAL A 172 6.78 19.67 15.68
C VAL A 172 6.49 21.12 16.05
N ARG A 173 6.62 22.02 15.08
CA ARG A 173 6.30 23.45 15.24
C ARG A 173 6.95 24.10 16.49
N GLY A 174 8.17 23.67 16.84
CA GLY A 174 8.93 24.18 17.99
C GLY A 174 8.80 23.35 19.27
N TYR A 175 7.95 22.31 19.28
CA TYR A 175 7.79 21.40 20.40
C TYR A 175 8.50 20.07 20.16
N GLU A 176 9.18 19.56 21.18
CA GLU A 176 9.68 18.18 21.18
C GLU A 176 8.55 17.24 21.57
N VAL A 177 8.08 16.44 20.62
CA VAL A 177 7.01 15.46 20.79
C VAL A 177 7.60 14.06 20.76
N VAL A 178 7.35 13.27 21.80
CA VAL A 178 7.74 11.86 21.86
C VAL A 178 6.58 10.99 21.39
N VAL A 179 6.76 10.32 20.25
CA VAL A 179 5.81 9.35 19.72
C VAL A 179 6.34 7.95 19.97
N SER A 180 5.57 7.13 20.68
CA SER A 180 5.90 5.76 21.02
C SER A 180 5.00 4.81 20.23
N VAL A 181 5.57 4.13 19.23
CA VAL A 181 4.87 3.11 18.44
C VAL A 181 4.95 1.78 19.19
N VAL A 182 3.80 1.15 19.43
CA VAL A 182 3.69 -0.13 20.15
C VAL A 182 3.06 -1.22 19.28
N HIS A 183 3.46 -2.46 19.55
CA HIS A 183 2.73 -3.67 19.15
C HIS A 183 2.84 -4.66 20.30
N PHE A 184 1.81 -4.76 21.13
CA PHE A 184 1.85 -5.59 22.34
C PHE A 184 1.58 -7.06 22.03
N SER A 185 1.90 -7.90 23.01
CA SER A 185 1.55 -9.30 22.97
C SER A 185 0.04 -9.48 22.99
N TYR A 186 -0.48 -10.53 22.37
CA TYR A 186 -1.87 -10.97 22.56
C TYR A 186 -2.07 -11.74 23.88
N ASP A 187 -0.99 -12.09 24.59
CA ASP A 187 -1.06 -12.70 25.92
C ASP A 187 -1.39 -11.64 26.97
N LYS A 188 -2.54 -11.82 27.63
CA LYS A 188 -3.09 -10.90 28.65
C LYS A 188 -2.12 -10.58 29.79
N TRP A 189 -1.33 -11.55 30.24
CA TRP A 189 -0.37 -11.32 31.33
C TRP A 189 0.86 -10.56 30.82
N GLN A 190 1.31 -10.88 29.62
CA GLN A 190 2.40 -10.18 28.97
C GLN A 190 2.05 -8.71 28.69
N GLN A 191 0.80 -8.42 28.30
CA GLN A 191 0.32 -7.05 28.10
C GLN A 191 0.50 -6.16 29.33
N CYS A 192 0.20 -6.69 30.52
CA CYS A 192 0.40 -5.95 31.77
C CYS A 192 1.88 -5.61 32.02
N ASN A 193 2.79 -6.55 31.74
CA ASN A 193 4.23 -6.29 31.86
C ASN A 193 4.68 -5.26 30.81
N ASN A 194 4.22 -5.39 29.56
CA ASN A 194 4.53 -4.45 28.48
C ASN A 194 4.14 -3.02 28.86
N VAL A 195 2.92 -2.81 29.35
CA VAL A 195 2.46 -1.50 29.80
C VAL A 195 3.29 -0.99 30.99
N ALA A 196 3.55 -1.83 31.99
CA ALA A 196 4.31 -1.41 33.17
C ALA A 196 5.73 -0.92 32.82
N GLU A 197 6.43 -1.63 31.94
CA GLU A 197 7.78 -1.24 31.49
C GLU A 197 7.77 0.06 30.67
N ILE A 198 6.72 0.31 29.89
CA ILE A 198 6.56 1.57 29.13
C ILE A 198 6.28 2.74 30.07
N MET A 199 5.41 2.53 31.06
CA MET A 199 5.11 3.54 32.07
C MET A 199 6.37 3.91 32.88
N GLU A 200 7.21 2.92 33.21
CA GLU A 200 8.51 3.15 33.84
C GLU A 200 9.42 3.99 32.94
N TYR A 201 9.57 3.61 31.66
CA TYR A 201 10.36 4.38 30.70
C TYR A 201 9.90 5.83 30.57
N ILE A 202 8.59 6.05 30.44
CA ILE A 202 8.00 7.39 30.31
C ILE A 202 8.21 8.20 31.59
N ARG A 203 8.05 7.58 32.77
CA ARG A 203 8.27 8.23 34.06
C ARG A 203 9.72 8.68 34.24
N ASP A 204 10.67 7.92 33.72
CA ASP A 204 12.09 8.27 33.78
C ASP A 204 12.43 9.38 32.77
N ALA A 205 11.84 9.32 31.57
CA ALA A 205 12.07 10.31 30.51
C ALA A 205 11.35 11.65 30.74
N LYS A 206 10.24 11.65 31.49
CA LYS A 206 9.37 12.81 31.80
C LYS A 206 9.06 13.71 30.59
N PRO A 207 8.59 13.17 29.45
CA PRO A 207 8.22 13.99 28.30
C PRO A 207 6.98 14.83 28.61
N ASN A 208 6.98 16.10 28.21
CA ASN A 208 5.77 16.93 28.25
C ASN A 208 4.77 16.42 27.20
N TYR A 209 5.15 16.48 25.93
CA TYR A 209 4.31 16.04 24.81
C TYR A 209 4.63 14.59 24.48
N SER A 210 3.76 13.67 24.90
CA SER A 210 3.92 12.23 24.67
C SER A 210 2.67 11.65 24.04
N ILE A 211 2.88 10.82 23.03
CA ILE A 211 1.83 10.11 22.29
C ILE A 211 2.22 8.63 22.24
N LEU A 212 1.35 7.74 22.70
CA LEU A 212 1.49 6.29 22.49
C LEU A 212 0.47 5.88 21.44
N LEU A 213 0.92 5.16 20.42
CA LEU A 213 0.04 4.71 19.35
C LEU A 213 0.45 3.33 18.83
N GLY A 214 -0.52 2.59 18.33
CA GLY A 214 -0.31 1.28 17.71
C GLY A 214 -1.30 0.23 18.12
N ASP A 215 -0.92 -1.02 17.90
CA ASP A 215 -1.72 -2.20 18.23
C ASP A 215 -1.40 -2.63 19.66
N PHE A 216 -2.31 -2.34 20.59
CA PHE A 216 -2.17 -2.70 21.99
C PHE A 216 -2.59 -4.16 22.25
N ASN A 217 -3.15 -4.87 21.27
CA ASN A 217 -3.73 -6.20 21.42
C ASN A 217 -4.70 -6.32 22.61
N THR A 218 -5.29 -5.20 23.04
CA THR A 218 -6.23 -5.17 24.18
C THR A 218 -7.65 -5.26 23.65
N TYR A 219 -8.32 -6.36 23.98
CA TYR A 219 -9.67 -6.69 23.52
C TYR A 219 -10.72 -6.32 24.57
N ASN A 220 -11.99 -6.25 24.17
CA ASN A 220 -13.10 -5.76 25.00
C ASN A 220 -13.22 -6.46 26.37
N ASP A 221 -12.79 -7.72 26.47
CA ASP A 221 -12.84 -8.49 27.71
C ASP A 221 -11.68 -8.16 28.68
N TYR A 222 -10.65 -7.43 28.23
CA TYR A 222 -9.41 -7.20 28.96
C TYR A 222 -8.75 -5.82 28.71
N GLU A 223 -9.40 -4.77 29.20
CA GLU A 223 -8.91 -3.37 29.13
C GLU A 223 -7.98 -2.95 30.29
N GLY A 224 -7.63 -3.86 31.21
CA GLY A 224 -6.80 -3.55 32.39
C GLY A 224 -5.47 -2.85 32.08
N PRO A 225 -4.69 -3.30 31.08
CA PRO A 225 -3.48 -2.60 30.67
C PRO A 225 -3.73 -1.15 30.25
N LEU A 226 -4.83 -0.85 29.54
CA LEU A 226 -5.16 0.52 29.12
C LEU A 226 -5.60 1.41 30.28
N GLU A 227 -6.35 0.87 31.26
CA GLU A 227 -6.70 1.61 32.47
C GLU A 227 -5.45 2.11 33.21
N GLY A 228 -4.37 1.31 33.23
CA GLY A 228 -3.07 1.71 33.81
C GLY A 228 -2.46 2.94 33.12
N LEU A 229 -2.55 3.00 31.79
CA LEU A 229 -2.08 4.14 31.00
C LEU A 229 -2.98 5.37 31.17
N HIS A 230 -4.29 5.19 31.29
CA HIS A 230 -5.22 6.31 31.54
C HIS A 230 -4.97 6.99 32.87
N LEU A 231 -4.67 6.22 33.91
CA LEU A 231 -4.42 6.76 35.24
C LEU A 231 -2.96 7.15 35.46
N GLY A 232 -2.04 6.62 34.65
CA GLY A 232 -0.60 6.71 34.89
C GLY A 232 -0.12 5.78 36.01
N TYR A 233 -0.99 4.95 36.59
CA TYR A 233 -0.68 3.91 37.57
C TYR A 233 -1.70 2.76 37.51
N PHE A 234 -1.35 1.58 38.04
CA PHE A 234 -2.30 0.47 38.19
C PHE A 234 -3.11 0.60 39.48
N SER A 235 -4.43 0.79 39.36
CA SER A 235 -5.34 0.85 40.50
C SER A 235 -5.41 -0.50 41.23
N SER A 236 -5.84 -0.48 42.51
CA SER A 236 -6.02 -1.71 43.29
C SER A 236 -7.07 -2.67 42.73
N GLN A 237 -7.98 -2.14 41.90
CA GLN A 237 -9.05 -2.89 41.23
C GLN A 237 -8.68 -3.28 39.79
N ASN A 238 -7.51 -2.89 39.31
CA ASN A 238 -7.09 -3.09 37.93
C ASN A 238 -6.95 -4.58 37.59
N LYS A 239 -7.32 -4.95 36.36
CA LYS A 239 -7.25 -6.33 35.84
C LYS A 239 -5.83 -6.84 35.58
N CYS A 240 -4.77 -6.12 35.98
CA CYS A 240 -3.37 -6.55 36.00
C CYS A 240 -2.93 -6.91 37.44
N PRO A 241 -3.16 -8.16 37.91
CA PRO A 241 -3.10 -8.50 39.34
C PRO A 241 -1.73 -8.36 40.00
N LYS A 242 -0.65 -8.55 39.24
CA LYS A 242 0.73 -8.36 39.72
C LYS A 242 0.97 -6.92 40.15
N TYR A 243 0.46 -5.96 39.37
CA TYR A 243 0.68 -4.54 39.56
C TYR A 243 -0.41 -3.87 40.42
N ALA A 244 -1.65 -4.38 40.39
CA ALA A 244 -2.73 -3.92 41.27
C ALA A 244 -2.42 -4.14 42.77
N LYS A 245 -1.61 -5.15 43.09
CA LYS A 245 -1.21 -5.49 44.47
C LYS A 245 0.01 -4.72 44.97
N SER A 246 0.84 -4.18 44.08
CA SER A 246 1.97 -3.35 44.49
C SER A 246 1.44 -1.97 44.90
N LYS A 247 1.25 -1.74 46.20
CA LYS A 247 1.01 -0.40 46.74
C LYS A 247 2.24 0.46 46.43
N ASN A 248 2.17 1.28 45.40
CA ASN A 248 3.02 2.46 45.29
C ASN A 248 2.25 3.53 44.53
N PRO A 249 1.40 4.32 45.21
CA PRO A 249 0.98 5.58 44.65
C PRO A 249 2.25 6.42 44.50
N THR A 250 2.78 6.49 43.28
CA THR A 250 3.80 7.48 42.93
C THR A 250 3.17 8.85 43.20
N VAL A 251 3.99 9.85 43.54
CA VAL A 251 3.46 11.21 43.77
C VAL A 251 2.70 11.64 42.50
N GLU A 252 1.49 12.17 42.65
CA GLU A 252 0.59 12.52 41.55
C GLU A 252 1.24 13.47 40.51
N SER A 253 2.25 14.24 40.93
CA SER A 253 3.06 15.09 40.06
C SER A 253 3.93 14.32 39.07
N GLU A 254 4.26 13.05 39.33
CA GLU A 254 5.11 12.20 38.50
C GLU A 254 4.32 11.27 37.57
N LEU A 255 3.00 11.22 37.72
CA LEU A 255 2.14 10.40 36.89
C LEU A 255 1.95 11.04 35.52
N THR A 256 2.19 10.27 34.46
CA THR A 256 1.80 10.64 33.10
C THR A 256 0.54 9.85 32.75
N ALA A 257 -0.59 10.55 32.75
CA ALA A 257 -1.90 10.03 32.37
C ALA A 257 -2.18 10.32 30.90
N TYR A 258 -2.92 9.42 30.25
CA TYR A 258 -3.21 9.51 28.83
C TYR A 258 -4.70 9.47 28.51
N ASP A 259 -5.14 10.35 27.62
CA ASP A 259 -6.47 10.31 27.04
C ASP A 259 -6.49 9.40 25.80
N ASP A 260 -7.48 8.49 25.72
CA ASP A 260 -7.77 7.71 24.51
C ASP A 260 -8.54 8.58 23.53
N ALA A 261 -7.91 8.92 22.41
CA ALA A 261 -8.45 9.86 21.44
C ALA A 261 -9.87 9.48 20.97
N TRP A 262 -10.11 8.19 20.72
CA TRP A 262 -11.43 7.72 20.29
C TRP A 262 -12.46 7.85 21.41
N LYS A 263 -12.15 7.41 22.64
CA LYS A 263 -13.10 7.48 23.76
C LYS A 263 -13.44 8.93 24.14
N VAL A 264 -12.51 9.86 23.98
CA VAL A 264 -12.76 11.29 24.21
C VAL A 264 -13.74 11.86 23.19
N MET A 265 -13.57 11.54 21.91
CA MET A 265 -14.38 12.12 20.84
C MET A 265 -15.71 11.40 20.61
N HIS A 266 -15.76 10.09 20.86
CA HIS A 266 -16.89 9.21 20.54
C HIS A 266 -17.36 8.44 21.78
N TYR A 267 -17.83 9.19 22.77
CA TYR A 267 -18.27 8.61 24.03
C TYR A 267 -19.38 7.57 23.83
N GLY A 268 -19.13 6.34 24.27
CA GLY A 268 -20.08 5.22 24.16
C GLY A 268 -20.03 4.46 22.84
N GLU A 269 -19.22 4.89 21.87
CA GLU A 269 -19.02 4.15 20.63
C GLU A 269 -17.88 3.14 20.73
N ASN A 270 -18.07 1.98 20.11
CA ASN A 270 -17.10 0.89 20.16
C ASN A 270 -15.79 1.18 19.41
N GLY A 271 -15.89 1.85 18.25
CA GLY A 271 -14.74 2.18 17.40
C GLY A 271 -13.92 1.00 16.93
N PHE A 272 -14.54 -0.15 16.64
CA PHE A 272 -13.79 -1.37 16.30
C PHE A 272 -12.83 -1.14 15.12
N THR A 273 -11.60 -1.62 15.27
CA THR A 273 -10.53 -1.50 14.29
C THR A 273 -10.06 -2.84 13.77
N PHE A 274 -10.34 -3.96 14.42
CA PHE A 274 -9.81 -5.28 14.04
C PHE A 274 -10.90 -6.29 13.68
N SER A 275 -10.65 -7.06 12.61
CA SER A 275 -11.55 -8.10 12.08
C SER A 275 -10.87 -9.48 12.09
N ASN A 276 -11.54 -10.50 12.62
CA ASN A 276 -11.08 -11.89 12.55
C ASN A 276 -11.41 -12.49 11.18
N MET A 277 -10.51 -12.33 10.22
CA MET A 277 -10.65 -12.96 8.90
C MET A 277 -10.64 -14.50 9.02
N PRO A 278 -11.46 -15.25 8.24
CA PRO A 278 -12.25 -14.83 7.08
C PRO A 278 -13.64 -14.28 7.37
N SER A 279 -14.08 -14.25 8.64
CA SER A 279 -15.42 -13.77 9.00
C SER A 279 -15.43 -12.24 8.93
N PRO A 280 -16.03 -11.62 7.89
CA PRO A 280 -15.90 -10.19 7.71
C PRO A 280 -16.63 -9.45 8.82
N GLY A 281 -15.95 -8.50 9.46
CA GLY A 281 -16.57 -7.60 10.43
C GLY A 281 -15.63 -7.27 11.58
N PHE A 282 -15.55 -5.98 11.91
CA PHE A 282 -14.73 -5.54 13.03
C PHE A 282 -15.39 -5.96 14.36
N VAL A 283 -14.62 -6.62 15.22
CA VAL A 283 -15.10 -7.24 16.47
C VAL A 283 -14.44 -6.68 17.72
N SER A 284 -13.29 -6.04 17.56
CA SER A 284 -12.56 -5.42 18.65
C SER A 284 -11.87 -4.16 18.18
N ARG A 285 -11.47 -3.34 19.16
CA ARG A 285 -10.59 -2.20 18.95
C ARG A 285 -9.31 -2.58 19.68
N PRO A 286 -8.23 -3.05 19.05
CA PRO A 286 -6.93 -3.16 19.73
C PRO A 286 -6.00 -1.98 19.40
N ASP A 287 -6.26 -1.27 18.31
CA ASP A 287 -5.50 -0.10 17.89
C ASP A 287 -5.92 1.14 18.70
N ARG A 288 -4.95 1.92 19.17
CA ARG A 288 -5.20 3.14 19.97
C ARG A 288 -4.26 4.27 19.58
N ILE A 289 -4.74 5.48 19.83
CA ILE A 289 -3.92 6.68 19.98
C ILE A 289 -4.20 7.25 21.36
N LEU A 290 -3.16 7.32 22.19
CA LEU A 290 -3.19 7.81 23.56
C LEU A 290 -2.31 9.06 23.66
N ALA A 291 -2.83 10.18 24.16
CA ALA A 291 -2.09 11.45 24.25
C ALA A 291 -1.97 11.93 25.70
N SER A 292 -0.82 12.50 26.08
CA SER A 292 -0.60 13.00 27.44
C SER A 292 -1.59 14.12 27.80
N ASN A 293 -2.50 13.85 28.73
CA ASN A 293 -3.71 14.66 28.94
C ASN A 293 -3.45 16.07 29.52
N ARG A 294 -2.27 16.28 30.12
CA ARG A 294 -1.87 17.61 30.62
C ARG A 294 -1.40 18.56 29.54
N TYR A 295 -0.99 18.04 28.38
CA TYR A 295 -0.29 18.80 27.34
C TYR A 295 -0.99 18.73 25.98
N PHE A 296 -1.88 17.76 25.79
CA PHE A 296 -2.71 17.64 24.60
C PHE A 296 -4.20 17.69 24.94
N LYS A 297 -4.95 18.35 24.06
CA LYS A 297 -6.40 18.24 23.96
C LYS A 297 -6.74 17.49 22.67
N VAL A 298 -7.49 16.41 22.77
CA VAL A 298 -7.99 15.69 21.58
C VAL A 298 -9.05 16.55 20.89
N SER A 299 -8.86 16.81 19.60
CA SER A 299 -9.74 17.66 18.78
C SER A 299 -10.62 16.84 17.84
N SER A 300 -10.11 15.72 17.33
CA SER A 300 -10.85 14.77 16.50
C SER A 300 -10.25 13.37 16.61
N ALA A 301 -11.05 12.37 16.26
CA ALA A 301 -10.60 10.99 16.10
C ALA A 301 -11.42 10.32 14.99
N GLU A 302 -10.76 9.64 14.06
CA GLU A 302 -11.40 9.05 12.86
C GLU A 302 -10.82 7.66 12.56
N LEU A 303 -11.58 6.86 11.80
CA LEU A 303 -11.15 5.55 11.30
C LEU A 303 -11.17 5.54 9.78
N ASP A 304 -10.18 4.91 9.16
CA ASP A 304 -10.09 4.72 7.71
C ASP A 304 -9.50 3.34 7.37
N GLY A 305 -9.59 2.91 6.11
CA GLY A 305 -9.09 1.61 5.64
C GLY A 305 -10.19 0.56 5.39
N TYR A 306 -11.45 0.98 5.26
CA TYR A 306 -12.56 0.07 4.98
C TYR A 306 -12.41 -0.63 3.61
N GLY A 307 -12.55 -1.96 3.60
CA GLY A 307 -12.33 -2.78 2.40
C GLY A 307 -13.26 -2.49 1.23
N ASN A 308 -14.46 -1.95 1.43
CA ASN A 308 -15.39 -1.64 0.35
C ASN A 308 -14.84 -0.62 -0.67
N ILE A 309 -14.16 0.42 -0.18
CA ILE A 309 -13.54 1.45 -1.02
C ILE A 309 -12.35 0.86 -1.76
N TYR A 310 -11.49 0.13 -1.03
CA TYR A 310 -10.32 -0.54 -1.58
C TYR A 310 -10.70 -1.55 -2.67
N ALA A 311 -11.65 -2.45 -2.39
CA ALA A 311 -12.15 -3.45 -3.33
C ALA A 311 -12.62 -2.81 -4.64
N LYS A 312 -13.50 -1.80 -4.55
CA LYS A 312 -14.07 -1.13 -5.72
C LYS A 312 -13.00 -0.46 -6.58
N LYS A 313 -11.97 0.13 -5.96
CA LYS A 313 -10.92 0.86 -6.65
C LYS A 313 -9.81 -0.05 -7.19
N TYR A 314 -9.45 -1.09 -6.46
CA TYR A 314 -8.25 -1.90 -6.71
C TYR A 314 -8.51 -3.30 -7.27
N GLN A 315 -9.77 -3.72 -7.47
CA GLN A 315 -10.11 -5.05 -8.01
C GLN A 315 -9.28 -5.44 -9.25
N ARG A 316 -9.15 -4.54 -10.24
CA ARG A 316 -8.39 -4.82 -11.47
C ARG A 316 -6.89 -5.02 -11.21
N TYR A 317 -6.33 -4.28 -10.26
CA TYR A 317 -4.93 -4.39 -9.87
C TYR A 317 -4.68 -5.69 -9.12
N ILE A 318 -5.57 -6.07 -8.20
CA ILE A 318 -5.55 -7.36 -7.49
C ILE A 318 -5.63 -8.51 -8.50
N THR A 319 -6.60 -8.51 -9.42
CA THR A 319 -6.71 -9.56 -10.46
C THR A 319 -5.46 -9.61 -11.34
N SER A 320 -4.85 -8.45 -11.65
CA SER A 320 -3.61 -8.41 -12.41
C SER A 320 -2.42 -8.97 -11.62
N ALA A 321 -2.35 -8.73 -10.30
CA ALA A 321 -1.31 -9.26 -9.44
C ALA A 321 -1.42 -10.79 -9.34
N ARG A 322 -2.63 -11.32 -9.12
CA ARG A 322 -2.91 -12.77 -9.16
C ARG A 322 -2.45 -13.41 -10.46
N ARG A 323 -2.78 -12.78 -11.61
CA ARG A 323 -2.35 -13.27 -12.93
C ARG A 323 -0.84 -13.34 -13.08
N LYS A 324 -0.13 -12.31 -12.61
CA LYS A 324 1.34 -12.30 -12.65
C LYS A 324 1.91 -13.43 -11.80
N ALA A 325 1.39 -13.63 -10.59
CA ALA A 325 1.82 -14.70 -9.69
C ALA A 325 1.66 -16.10 -10.33
N ILE A 326 0.49 -16.40 -10.91
CA ILE A 326 0.23 -17.69 -11.58
C ILE A 326 1.17 -17.92 -12.77
N ILE A 327 1.40 -16.88 -13.59
CA ILE A 327 2.33 -16.98 -14.74
C ILE A 327 3.76 -17.20 -14.26
N GLU A 328 4.17 -16.52 -13.19
CA GLU A 328 5.50 -16.65 -12.61
C GLU A 328 5.71 -18.04 -12.00
N ALA A 329 4.73 -18.58 -11.27
CA ALA A 329 4.75 -19.96 -10.80
C ALA A 329 4.90 -20.97 -11.97
N GLY A 330 4.19 -20.73 -13.08
CA GLY A 330 4.33 -21.52 -14.31
C GLY A 330 5.73 -21.44 -14.92
N ARG A 331 6.33 -20.23 -14.93
CA ARG A 331 7.71 -20.01 -15.38
C ARG A 331 8.69 -20.79 -14.52
N ARG A 332 8.58 -20.70 -13.19
CA ARG A 332 9.42 -21.41 -12.22
C ARG A 332 9.34 -22.93 -12.41
N THR A 333 8.12 -23.45 -12.57
CA THR A 333 7.86 -24.86 -12.88
C THR A 333 8.54 -25.29 -14.18
N TYR A 334 8.45 -24.48 -15.24
CA TYR A 334 9.10 -24.75 -16.52
C TYR A 334 10.64 -24.85 -16.40
N TYR A 335 11.25 -24.02 -15.56
CA TYR A 335 12.70 -24.05 -15.30
C TYR A 335 13.11 -25.05 -14.21
N ARG A 336 12.19 -25.87 -13.70
CA ARG A 336 12.41 -26.88 -12.65
C ARG A 336 12.94 -26.30 -11.35
N GLU A 337 12.54 -25.06 -11.03
CA GLU A 337 12.71 -24.53 -9.68
C GLU A 337 11.81 -25.31 -8.71
N SER A 338 12.19 -25.40 -7.44
CA SER A 338 11.39 -26.09 -6.41
C SER A 338 11.25 -25.25 -5.15
N GLY A 339 10.11 -25.38 -4.46
CA GLY A 339 9.85 -24.76 -3.17
C GLY A 339 8.41 -24.25 -3.02
N GLY A 340 8.14 -23.64 -1.86
CA GLY A 340 6.88 -22.93 -1.62
C GLY A 340 6.62 -21.86 -2.67
N ASP A 341 5.35 -21.56 -2.90
CA ASP A 341 4.95 -20.72 -4.03
C ASP A 341 4.28 -19.42 -3.60
N CYS A 342 3.58 -19.40 -2.47
CA CYS A 342 3.01 -18.17 -1.92
C CYS A 342 4.04 -17.43 -1.07
N LEU A 343 4.06 -16.12 -1.22
CA LEU A 343 4.91 -15.22 -0.41
C LEU A 343 4.45 -15.16 1.06
N HIS A 344 3.18 -15.43 1.31
CA HIS A 344 2.53 -15.30 2.61
C HIS A 344 1.68 -16.52 2.94
N ASP A 345 1.34 -16.64 4.22
CA ASP A 345 0.38 -17.62 4.72
C ASP A 345 -1.03 -17.27 4.20
N CYS A 346 -1.75 -18.26 3.69
CA CYS A 346 -3.13 -18.09 3.21
C CYS A 346 -4.16 -18.19 4.34
N GLY A 347 -3.71 -18.44 5.57
CA GLY A 347 -4.54 -18.60 6.75
C GLY A 347 -5.32 -19.91 6.74
N PRO A 348 -6.02 -20.24 7.84
CA PRO A 348 -6.59 -21.57 8.07
C PRO A 348 -7.71 -21.96 7.10
N SER A 349 -8.24 -21.00 6.34
CA SER A 349 -9.32 -21.19 5.36
C SER A 349 -8.84 -21.11 3.91
N GLY A 350 -7.57 -20.77 3.69
CA GLY A 350 -6.97 -20.62 2.38
C GLY A 350 -6.05 -21.79 2.04
N SER A 351 -5.78 -21.97 0.76
CA SER A 351 -4.76 -22.88 0.24
C SER A 351 -3.82 -22.09 -0.67
N CYS A 352 -2.53 -22.40 -0.64
CA CYS A 352 -1.57 -21.81 -1.57
C CYS A 352 -1.52 -22.62 -2.87
N GLN A 353 -1.86 -22.00 -3.99
CA GLN A 353 -1.76 -22.63 -5.31
C GLN A 353 -1.23 -21.63 -6.34
N CYS A 354 -0.14 -21.97 -7.04
CA CYS A 354 0.40 -21.16 -8.13
C CYS A 354 0.67 -19.69 -7.71
N GLY A 355 1.21 -19.51 -6.51
CA GLY A 355 1.57 -18.21 -5.94
C GLY A 355 0.39 -17.35 -5.49
N VAL A 356 -0.83 -17.89 -5.48
CA VAL A 356 -2.03 -17.19 -5.01
C VAL A 356 -2.76 -18.00 -3.94
N CYS A 357 -3.38 -17.28 -3.02
CA CYS A 357 -4.28 -17.89 -2.04
C CYS A 357 -5.67 -18.08 -2.65
N VAL A 358 -6.25 -19.25 -2.38
CA VAL A 358 -7.59 -19.66 -2.85
C VAL A 358 -8.38 -20.29 -1.71
N ARG A 359 -9.71 -20.32 -1.81
CA ARG A 359 -10.55 -20.99 -0.80
C ARG A 359 -10.33 -22.50 -0.82
N GLY A 360 -10.26 -23.12 0.36
CA GLY A 360 -10.16 -24.59 0.47
C GLY A 360 -9.53 -25.12 1.76
N GLY A 361 -9.02 -24.24 2.64
CA GLY A 361 -8.22 -24.62 3.80
C GLY A 361 -6.86 -25.23 3.42
N ASP A 362 -6.01 -25.54 4.39
CA ASP A 362 -4.62 -25.94 4.13
C ASP A 362 -4.45 -27.24 3.32
N GLY A 363 -5.52 -28.04 3.18
CA GLY A 363 -5.48 -29.36 2.56
C GLY A 363 -5.28 -29.39 1.03
N HIS A 364 -5.34 -28.24 0.36
CA HIS A 364 -5.20 -28.14 -1.09
C HIS A 364 -4.02 -27.27 -1.53
N SER A 365 -3.07 -27.01 -0.64
CA SER A 365 -1.85 -26.31 -1.01
C SER A 365 -0.98 -27.20 -1.92
N CYS A 366 -0.34 -26.59 -2.92
CA CYS A 366 0.63 -27.27 -3.77
C CYS A 366 1.91 -26.44 -3.85
N SER A 367 3.04 -27.10 -4.08
CA SER A 367 4.35 -26.46 -4.26
C SER A 367 4.82 -26.66 -5.69
N VAL A 368 5.52 -25.68 -6.24
CA VAL A 368 6.16 -25.79 -7.55
C VAL A 368 7.30 -26.82 -7.45
N PRO A 369 7.44 -27.78 -8.39
CA PRO A 369 6.73 -27.90 -9.68
C PRO A 369 5.43 -28.73 -9.67
N ASP A 370 5.01 -29.25 -8.53
CA ASP A 370 3.91 -30.20 -8.36
C ASP A 370 2.52 -29.54 -8.26
N CYS A 371 2.28 -28.49 -9.05
CA CYS A 371 1.00 -27.79 -9.15
C CYS A 371 0.43 -27.92 -10.58
N GLU A 372 -0.74 -28.55 -10.72
CA GLU A 372 -1.37 -28.78 -12.04
C GLU A 372 -1.72 -27.46 -12.75
N ALA A 373 -2.29 -26.50 -12.02
CA ALA A 373 -2.75 -25.22 -12.54
C ALA A 373 -1.62 -24.27 -13.01
N CYS A 374 -0.36 -24.60 -12.72
CA CYS A 374 0.82 -23.86 -13.21
C CYS A 374 1.90 -24.83 -13.71
N SER A 375 1.49 -25.92 -14.35
CA SER A 375 2.42 -26.88 -14.95
C SER A 375 3.29 -26.26 -16.05
N ALA A 376 4.45 -26.89 -16.29
CA ALA A 376 5.37 -26.48 -17.36
C ALA A 376 4.71 -26.50 -18.76
N ASP A 377 3.77 -27.42 -18.99
CA ASP A 377 3.04 -27.54 -20.25
C ASP A 377 2.05 -26.38 -20.45
N LEU A 378 1.32 -25.99 -19.40
CA LEU A 378 0.48 -24.80 -19.42
C LEU A 378 1.29 -23.53 -19.69
N TYR A 379 2.46 -23.39 -19.06
CA TYR A 379 3.34 -22.25 -19.30
C TYR A 379 3.88 -22.22 -20.74
N ARG A 380 4.24 -23.38 -21.31
CA ARG A 380 4.65 -23.49 -22.72
C ARG A 380 3.52 -23.10 -23.66
N LEU A 381 2.30 -23.58 -23.38
CA LEU A 381 1.12 -23.24 -24.17
C LEU A 381 0.81 -21.73 -24.08
N TYR A 382 0.92 -21.13 -22.90
CA TYR A 382 0.80 -19.68 -22.71
C TYR A 382 1.82 -18.90 -23.57
N CYS A 383 3.09 -19.33 -23.59
CA CYS A 383 4.10 -18.72 -24.44
C CYS A 383 3.72 -18.79 -25.94
N ILE A 384 3.25 -19.95 -26.41
CA ILE A 384 2.80 -20.14 -27.80
C ILE A 384 1.61 -19.22 -28.12
N VAL A 385 0.57 -19.25 -27.28
CA VAL A 385 -0.62 -18.41 -27.46
C VAL A 385 -0.24 -16.93 -27.52
N ARG A 386 0.67 -16.46 -26.65
CA ARG A 386 1.15 -15.08 -26.69
C ARG A 386 1.87 -14.73 -27.98
N ILE A 387 2.70 -15.61 -28.51
CA ILE A 387 3.40 -15.40 -29.79
C ILE A 387 2.39 -15.31 -30.94
N VAL A 388 1.46 -16.26 -31.02
CA VAL A 388 0.45 -16.29 -32.11
C VAL A 388 -0.50 -15.09 -32.01
N PHE A 389 -0.95 -14.72 -30.81
CA PHE A 389 -1.77 -13.54 -30.59
C PHE A 389 -1.01 -12.25 -30.96
N GLY A 390 0.28 -12.18 -30.64
CA GLY A 390 1.16 -11.08 -31.05
C GLY A 390 1.29 -10.98 -32.57
N ALA A 391 1.42 -12.11 -33.27
CA ALA A 391 1.45 -12.14 -34.73
C ALA A 391 0.15 -11.62 -35.36
N PHE A 392 -1.02 -12.04 -34.85
CA PHE A 392 -2.30 -11.50 -35.31
C PHE A 392 -2.46 -10.02 -34.99
N THR A 393 -1.98 -9.57 -33.84
CA THR A 393 -1.99 -8.15 -33.46
C THR A 393 -1.15 -7.31 -34.43
N LEU A 394 0.06 -7.78 -34.77
CA LEU A 394 0.91 -7.12 -35.76
C LEU A 394 0.23 -7.09 -37.15
N GLN A 395 -0.38 -8.20 -37.56
CA GLN A 395 -1.13 -8.28 -38.82
C GLN A 395 -2.33 -7.32 -38.83
N LEU A 396 -3.03 -7.17 -37.70
CA LEU A 396 -4.12 -6.21 -37.53
C LEU A 396 -3.62 -4.78 -37.74
N PHE A 397 -2.50 -4.40 -37.11
CA PHE A 397 -1.88 -3.08 -37.30
C PHE A 397 -1.49 -2.83 -38.74
N VAL A 398 -0.87 -3.80 -39.42
CA VAL A 398 -0.54 -3.69 -40.85
C VAL A 398 -1.82 -3.50 -41.69
N GLY A 399 -2.88 -4.26 -41.40
CA GLY A 399 -4.17 -4.12 -42.08
C GLY A 399 -4.82 -2.76 -41.86
N LEU A 400 -4.73 -2.19 -40.65
CA LEU A 400 -5.22 -0.85 -40.34
C LEU A 400 -4.45 0.22 -41.12
N ILE A 401 -3.11 0.15 -41.14
CA ILE A 401 -2.27 1.07 -41.90
C ILE A 401 -2.59 0.98 -43.40
N GLN A 402 -2.70 -0.22 -43.96
CA GLN A 402 -3.08 -0.43 -45.36
C GLN A 402 -4.45 0.19 -45.68
N THR A 403 -5.42 0.06 -44.77
CA THR A 403 -6.76 0.64 -44.94
C THR A 403 -6.70 2.17 -44.93
N VAL A 404 -5.98 2.78 -43.98
CA VAL A 404 -5.79 4.23 -43.91
C VAL A 404 -5.09 4.77 -45.16
N LEU A 405 -4.04 4.10 -45.64
CA LEU A 405 -3.34 4.48 -46.88
C LEU A 405 -4.25 4.37 -48.11
N ALA A 406 -5.06 3.31 -48.21
CA ALA A 406 -6.00 3.14 -49.32
C ALA A 406 -7.08 4.24 -49.33
N VAL A 407 -7.59 4.62 -48.15
CA VAL A 407 -8.59 5.70 -48.00
C VAL A 407 -7.99 7.07 -48.30
N THR A 408 -6.80 7.37 -47.78
CA THR A 408 -6.13 8.67 -47.98
C THR A 408 -5.63 8.87 -49.42
N GLN A 409 -5.25 7.79 -50.12
CA GLN A 409 -4.85 7.85 -51.53
C GLN A 409 -6.05 7.79 -52.50
N GLY A 410 -7.27 7.59 -51.99
CA GLY A 410 -8.54 7.48 -52.71
C GLY A 410 -9.08 8.79 -53.31
N GLY A 411 -8.19 9.66 -53.81
CA GLY A 411 -8.51 10.79 -54.70
C GLY A 411 -7.75 10.77 -56.04
N SER A 412 -6.76 9.88 -56.24
CA SER A 412 -6.10 9.74 -57.54
C SER A 412 -5.57 8.32 -57.73
N VAL A 413 -6.44 7.44 -58.21
CA VAL A 413 -6.09 6.06 -58.57
C VAL A 413 -5.42 6.06 -59.95
N HIS A 414 -4.23 6.66 -60.05
CA HIS A 414 -3.33 6.32 -61.15
C HIS A 414 -1.86 6.45 -60.75
N ARG A 415 -1.19 5.28 -60.84
CA ARG A 415 0.25 5.05 -60.77
C ARG A 415 0.86 5.27 -59.39
N HIS A 416 1.16 4.17 -58.70
CA HIS A 416 2.51 3.95 -58.18
C HIS A 416 2.75 2.45 -57.91
N LYS A 417 3.42 1.79 -58.87
CA LYS A 417 3.99 0.43 -58.74
C LYS A 417 5.17 0.36 -57.74
N SER A 418 5.42 1.41 -56.95
CA SER A 418 6.63 1.56 -56.12
C SER A 418 6.46 1.10 -54.67
N LEU A 419 5.24 1.09 -54.11
CA LEU A 419 5.02 0.65 -52.72
C LEU A 419 4.86 -0.87 -52.56
N ALA A 420 4.60 -1.60 -53.65
CA ALA A 420 4.58 -3.07 -53.63
C ALA A 420 5.97 -3.71 -53.40
N ARG A 421 7.06 -2.92 -53.41
CA ARG A 421 8.42 -3.41 -53.09
C ARG A 421 8.77 -3.35 -51.61
N PHE A 422 8.06 -2.57 -50.79
CA PHE A 422 8.43 -2.38 -49.38
C PHE A 422 7.80 -3.39 -48.40
N CYS A 423 6.83 -4.18 -48.85
CA CYS A 423 6.21 -5.26 -48.04
C CYS A 423 6.50 -6.68 -48.57
N GLN A 424 7.45 -6.85 -49.48
CA GLN A 424 8.01 -8.18 -49.76
C GLN A 424 9.19 -8.40 -48.82
N LEU A 425 8.93 -8.97 -47.66
CA LEU A 425 9.97 -9.70 -46.92
C LEU A 425 10.64 -10.66 -47.92
N PRO A 426 11.98 -10.68 -48.06
CA PRO A 426 12.66 -11.60 -48.94
C PRO A 426 12.67 -12.97 -48.28
N LEU A 427 11.57 -13.72 -48.39
CA LEU A 427 11.60 -15.17 -48.30
C LEU A 427 12.12 -15.71 -49.65
N SER A 428 13.36 -15.36 -49.99
CA SER A 428 14.13 -16.07 -51.00
C SER A 428 14.77 -17.29 -50.33
N VAL A 429 13.94 -18.23 -49.89
CA VAL A 429 14.39 -19.60 -49.69
C VAL A 429 14.40 -20.21 -51.07
N THR A 430 15.59 -20.38 -51.64
CA THR A 430 15.78 -21.24 -52.81
C THR A 430 15.23 -22.62 -52.45
N PRO A 431 14.25 -23.16 -53.19
CA PRO A 431 13.74 -24.47 -52.87
C PRO A 431 14.87 -25.48 -53.15
N PRO A 432 15.22 -26.36 -52.20
CA PRO A 432 16.03 -27.51 -52.55
C PRO A 432 15.24 -28.32 -53.60
N SER A 433 15.95 -28.89 -54.56
CA SER A 433 15.38 -29.66 -55.67
C SER A 433 14.67 -30.92 -55.17
N TRP A 434 13.43 -30.79 -54.74
CA TRP A 434 12.57 -31.91 -54.37
C TRP A 434 11.54 -32.12 -55.48
N ARG A 435 11.92 -33.01 -56.41
CA ARG A 435 10.94 -33.68 -57.28
C ARG A 435 10.03 -34.51 -56.37
N HIS A 436 8.71 -34.40 -56.58
CA HIS A 436 7.62 -35.19 -55.99
C HIS A 436 7.11 -34.78 -54.60
N VAL A 437 6.15 -33.85 -54.54
CA VAL A 437 4.91 -34.03 -53.74
C VAL A 437 3.76 -33.28 -54.44
N ARG A 438 2.74 -34.03 -54.90
CA ARG A 438 1.47 -33.50 -55.42
C ARG A 438 0.57 -33.11 -54.24
N HIS A 439 0.68 -31.88 -53.73
CA HIS A 439 -0.39 -31.24 -52.94
C HIS A 439 -0.38 -29.73 -53.17
N LEU A 440 -0.85 -29.29 -54.35
CA LEU A 440 -0.88 -27.89 -54.78
C LEU A 440 -2.29 -27.30 -54.96
N HIS A 441 -3.33 -27.99 -54.50
CA HIS A 441 -4.70 -27.45 -54.58
C HIS A 441 -4.98 -26.35 -53.56
N LEU A 442 -4.38 -26.40 -52.36
CA LEU A 442 -4.59 -25.37 -51.34
C LEU A 442 -3.95 -24.02 -51.73
N ALA A 443 -2.74 -24.05 -52.31
CA ALA A 443 -2.01 -22.84 -52.70
C ALA A 443 -2.64 -22.11 -53.91
N SER A 444 -3.23 -22.86 -54.85
CA SER A 444 -3.97 -22.31 -55.99
C SER A 444 -5.28 -21.65 -55.54
N TRP A 445 -6.00 -22.28 -54.61
CA TRP A 445 -7.24 -21.74 -54.06
C TRP A 445 -6.99 -20.45 -53.26
N VAL A 446 -5.96 -20.44 -52.41
CA VAL A 446 -5.54 -19.24 -51.66
C VAL A 446 -5.17 -18.08 -52.60
N ARG A 447 -4.44 -18.34 -53.70
CA ARG A 447 -4.13 -17.29 -54.71
C ARG A 447 -5.36 -16.75 -55.43
N THR A 448 -6.34 -17.61 -55.73
CA THR A 448 -7.55 -17.23 -56.47
C THR A 448 -8.54 -16.45 -55.59
N VAL A 449 -8.61 -16.79 -54.30
CA VAL A 449 -9.37 -16.04 -53.30
C VAL A 449 -8.71 -14.69 -53.01
N LEU A 450 -7.38 -14.65 -52.89
CA LEU A 450 -6.62 -13.41 -52.67
C LEU A 450 -6.66 -12.45 -53.88
N SER A 451 -6.73 -12.96 -55.12
CA SER A 451 -6.83 -12.12 -56.33
C SER A 451 -8.24 -11.58 -56.59
N SER A 452 -9.28 -12.22 -56.05
CA SER A 452 -10.68 -11.79 -56.17
C SER A 452 -11.11 -10.79 -55.09
N CYS A 453 -10.33 -10.63 -54.02
CA CYS A 453 -10.60 -9.68 -52.96
C CYS A 453 -10.04 -8.30 -53.31
N ARG A 454 -10.87 -7.43 -53.92
CA ARG A 454 -10.54 -6.02 -54.22
C ARG A 454 -10.07 -5.21 -53.00
N ASN A 455 -10.35 -5.68 -51.79
CA ASN A 455 -9.93 -5.07 -50.53
C ASN A 455 -9.13 -6.08 -49.66
N LEU A 456 -7.91 -6.41 -50.09
CA LEU A 456 -6.98 -7.27 -49.34
C LEU A 456 -6.77 -6.80 -47.88
N ALA A 457 -6.85 -5.50 -47.63
CA ALA A 457 -6.77 -4.91 -46.30
C ALA A 457 -7.94 -5.35 -45.39
N LEU A 458 -9.18 -5.36 -45.90
CA LEU A 458 -10.36 -5.80 -45.14
C LEU A 458 -10.32 -7.31 -44.83
N VAL A 459 -9.79 -8.11 -45.76
CA VAL A 459 -9.59 -9.54 -45.55
C VAL A 459 -8.56 -9.78 -44.45
N ASN A 460 -7.44 -9.05 -44.48
CA ASN A 460 -6.42 -9.12 -43.43
C ASN A 460 -6.99 -8.75 -42.06
N LEU A 461 -7.75 -7.64 -41.97
CA LEU A 461 -8.42 -7.25 -40.72
C LEU A 461 -9.37 -8.35 -40.22
N SER A 462 -10.16 -8.92 -41.12
CA SER A 462 -11.14 -9.96 -40.77
C SER A 462 -10.45 -11.24 -40.27
N ILE A 463 -9.38 -11.68 -40.93
CA ILE A 463 -8.60 -12.85 -40.52
C ILE A 463 -7.93 -12.59 -39.16
N SER A 464 -7.34 -11.41 -38.95
CA SER A 464 -6.71 -11.07 -37.68
C SER A 464 -7.71 -11.06 -36.53
N LEU A 465 -8.88 -10.43 -36.72
CA LEU A 465 -9.93 -10.40 -35.70
C LEU A 465 -10.49 -11.80 -35.41
N LEU A 466 -10.76 -12.59 -36.46
CA LEU A 466 -11.24 -13.96 -36.30
C LEU A 466 -10.21 -14.85 -35.61
N GLY A 467 -8.93 -14.72 -35.96
CA GLY A 467 -7.82 -15.43 -35.34
C GLY A 467 -7.67 -15.08 -33.85
N MET A 468 -7.69 -13.78 -33.52
CA MET A 468 -7.65 -13.31 -32.13
C MET A 468 -8.87 -13.80 -31.34
N PHE A 469 -10.08 -13.71 -31.90
CA PHE A 469 -11.29 -14.19 -31.25
C PHE A 469 -11.24 -15.71 -31.01
N SER A 470 -10.83 -16.48 -32.02
CA SER A 470 -10.68 -17.93 -31.90
C SER A 470 -9.66 -18.31 -30.83
N LEU A 471 -8.52 -17.61 -30.76
CA LEU A 471 -7.54 -17.81 -29.71
C LEU A 471 -8.09 -17.50 -28.32
N VAL A 472 -8.88 -16.44 -28.16
CA VAL A 472 -9.51 -16.11 -26.87
C VAL A 472 -10.47 -17.23 -26.44
N VAL A 473 -11.32 -17.71 -27.36
CA VAL A 473 -12.27 -18.81 -27.07
C VAL A 473 -11.51 -20.10 -26.72
N LEU A 474 -10.50 -20.48 -27.50
CA LEU A 474 -9.69 -21.67 -27.21
C LEU A 474 -8.93 -21.55 -25.89
N SER A 475 -8.43 -20.35 -25.58
CA SER A 475 -7.73 -20.06 -24.33
C SER A 475 -8.62 -20.27 -23.10
N GLN A 476 -9.94 -20.07 -23.20
CA GLN A 476 -10.85 -20.35 -22.07
C GLN A 476 -10.85 -21.83 -21.69
N SER A 477 -10.75 -22.74 -22.67
CA SER A 477 -10.67 -24.18 -22.42
C SER A 477 -9.27 -24.61 -22.01
N TRP A 478 -8.23 -24.09 -22.68
CA TRP A 478 -6.85 -24.48 -22.39
C TRP A 478 -6.33 -24.01 -21.03
N PHE A 479 -6.86 -22.90 -20.51
CA PHE A 479 -6.44 -22.32 -19.24
C PHE A 479 -7.56 -22.34 -18.20
N GLU A 480 -8.47 -23.33 -18.27
CA GLU A 480 -9.61 -23.45 -17.34
C GLU A 480 -9.18 -23.41 -15.86
N GLU A 481 -8.20 -24.23 -15.47
CA GLU A 481 -7.70 -24.26 -14.09
C GLU A 481 -7.01 -22.94 -13.66
N PRO A 482 -6.04 -22.37 -14.42
CA PRO A 482 -5.51 -21.04 -14.12
C PRO A 482 -6.58 -19.94 -14.01
N LEU A 483 -7.61 -19.97 -14.88
CA LEU A 483 -8.72 -19.01 -14.85
C LEU A 483 -9.58 -19.20 -13.60
N ARG A 484 -9.82 -20.44 -13.18
CA ARG A 484 -10.51 -20.75 -11.92
C ARG A 484 -9.73 -20.22 -10.72
N LEU A 485 -8.40 -20.36 -10.70
CA LEU A 485 -7.56 -19.76 -9.66
C LEU A 485 -7.66 -18.23 -9.66
N LEU A 486 -7.75 -17.59 -10.82
CA LEU A 486 -7.94 -16.13 -10.88
C LEU A 486 -9.25 -15.68 -10.23
N GLU A 487 -10.31 -16.47 -10.38
CA GLU A 487 -11.65 -16.15 -9.88
C GLU A 487 -11.86 -16.57 -8.42
N SER A 488 -11.07 -17.49 -7.88
CA SER A 488 -11.19 -18.02 -6.51
C SER A 488 -10.50 -17.18 -5.43
N SER A 489 -10.56 -15.85 -5.55
CA SER A 489 -9.97 -14.92 -4.59
C SER A 489 -10.57 -15.03 -3.19
N LEU A 490 -9.74 -14.81 -2.18
CA LEU A 490 -10.15 -14.70 -0.79
C LEU A 490 -10.79 -13.32 -0.51
N PRO A 491 -11.84 -13.22 0.33
CA PRO A 491 -12.37 -11.93 0.79
C PRO A 491 -11.30 -10.98 1.37
N GLU A 492 -10.29 -11.54 2.01
CA GLU A 492 -9.11 -10.90 2.59
C GLU A 492 -8.33 -10.05 1.58
N GLU A 493 -8.23 -10.51 0.34
CA GLU A 493 -7.50 -9.79 -0.71
C GLU A 493 -8.13 -8.44 -1.07
N PHE A 494 -9.40 -8.25 -0.69
CA PHE A 494 -10.17 -7.03 -0.91
C PHE A 494 -10.25 -6.15 0.33
N ASN A 495 -9.40 -6.39 1.34
CA ASN A 495 -9.19 -5.50 2.45
C ASN A 495 -7.72 -5.02 2.46
N PRO A 496 -7.47 -3.73 2.72
CA PRO A 496 -6.11 -3.21 2.76
C PRO A 496 -5.36 -3.60 4.04
N SER A 497 -6.05 -4.07 5.08
CA SER A 497 -5.53 -4.70 6.30
C SER A 497 -6.72 -5.35 7.02
N ASP A 498 -6.46 -6.27 7.95
CA ASP A 498 -7.44 -6.73 8.94
C ASP A 498 -7.64 -5.72 10.08
N HIS A 499 -6.80 -4.67 10.11
CA HIS A 499 -6.94 -3.49 10.96
C HIS A 499 -7.47 -2.26 10.19
N LEU A 500 -8.04 -1.29 10.91
CA LEU A 500 -8.31 0.07 10.42
C LEU A 500 -7.22 1.03 10.88
N MET A 501 -6.93 2.04 10.07
CA MET A 501 -6.09 3.15 10.45
C MET A 501 -6.85 4.04 11.43
N VAL A 502 -6.26 4.27 12.60
CA VAL A 502 -6.78 5.24 13.58
C VAL A 502 -6.09 6.58 13.32
N ILE A 503 -6.86 7.66 13.31
CA ILE A 503 -6.40 9.03 13.08
C ILE A 503 -6.84 9.87 14.27
N ALA A 504 -6.00 10.79 14.74
CA ALA A 504 -6.39 11.78 15.74
C ALA A 504 -5.71 13.14 15.49
N GLU A 505 -6.46 14.23 15.67
CA GLU A 505 -5.90 15.57 15.76
C GLU A 505 -5.74 15.96 17.24
N LEU A 506 -4.52 16.35 17.61
CA LEU A 506 -4.16 16.73 18.98
C LEU A 506 -3.74 18.20 18.99
N GLN A 507 -4.44 19.01 19.79
CA GLN A 507 -4.13 20.40 20.03
C GLN A 507 -3.15 20.51 21.22
N PHE A 508 -2.10 21.30 21.07
CA PHE A 508 -1.14 21.62 22.13
C PHE A 508 -1.79 22.59 23.15
N ILE A 509 -1.58 22.35 24.44
CA ILE A 509 -2.12 23.16 25.57
C ILE A 509 -1.08 24.13 26.13
#